data_AF-A0A820H4W0-F1
#
_entry.id   AF-A0A820H4W0-F1
#
_cell.length_a   1.000
_cell.length_b   1.000
_cell.length_c   1.000
_cell.angle_alpha   90.00
_cell.angle_beta   90.00
_cell.angle_gamma   90.00
#
_symmetry.space_group_name_H-M   'P 1'
#
loop_
_entity.id
_entity.type
_entity.pdbx_description
1 polymer ?
#
loop_
_entity_poly.entity_id
_entity_poly.type
_entity_poly.pdbx_seq_one_letter_code
_entity_poly.pdbx_strand_id
1 'polypeptide(L)'
;KLYVGDGRGLASGFHQALCLTRGGPTINVNLTFTCFYQPLNFVDFACQYLRQDITRGVNEAELEGMQKLFKNIPIKTTHAGRPIQYRLKLFGLPANRLTFDLRSRDDSASASLPKQITVAEYFAKNYKALKYPNLPCIDARNGEEERAQWLPMETVQRLR
;
A
#
# COMPACT_ATOMS: atom_id res chain seq x y z
N LYS A 1 -20.89 8.53 1.40
CA LYS A 1 -20.11 7.29 1.15
C LYS A 1 -20.53 6.29 2.20
N LEU A 2 -21.02 5.13 1.80
CA LEU A 2 -21.39 4.05 2.72
C LEU A 2 -20.20 3.08 2.81
N TYR A 3 -19.88 2.53 3.97
CA TYR A 3 -18.84 1.52 4.10
C TYR A 3 -19.49 0.13 4.19
N VAL A 4 -19.08 -0.78 3.31
CA VAL A 4 -19.78 -2.07 3.10
C VAL A 4 -18.99 -3.26 3.70
N GLY A 5 -17.84 -3.00 4.32
CA GLY A 5 -16.95 -4.02 4.87
C GLY A 5 -15.79 -4.40 3.94
N ASP A 6 -14.89 -5.25 4.43
CA ASP A 6 -13.71 -5.78 3.70
C ASP A 6 -12.85 -4.70 3.00
N GLY A 7 -12.73 -3.52 3.62
CA GLY A 7 -12.00 -2.39 3.05
C GLY A 7 -12.67 -1.74 1.83
N ARG A 8 -13.96 -1.98 1.59
CA ARG A 8 -14.74 -1.42 0.48
C ARG A 8 -15.77 -0.41 0.95
N GLY A 9 -16.08 0.55 0.10
CA GLY A 9 -17.14 1.54 0.28
C GLY A 9 -17.97 1.71 -0.98
N LEU A 10 -19.20 2.19 -0.81
CA LEU A 10 -20.12 2.53 -1.89
C LEU A 10 -20.17 4.05 -2.06
N ALA A 11 -19.94 4.49 -3.28
CA ALA A 11 -20.11 5.87 -3.71
C ALA A 11 -21.30 5.95 -4.66
N SER A 12 -22.19 6.91 -4.42
CA SER A 12 -23.22 7.28 -5.38
C SER A 12 -22.65 8.31 -6.36
N GLY A 13 -23.07 8.20 -7.62
CA GLY A 13 -22.79 9.15 -8.69
C GLY A 13 -23.98 9.21 -9.63
N PHE A 14 -23.81 9.89 -10.76
CA PHE A 14 -24.84 9.98 -11.79
C PHE A 14 -24.20 9.71 -13.15
N HIS A 15 -24.86 8.89 -13.95
CA HIS A 15 -24.59 8.81 -15.38
C HIS A 15 -25.40 9.90 -16.08
N GLN A 16 -24.72 10.76 -16.83
CA GLN A 16 -25.35 11.83 -17.60
C GLN A 16 -25.03 11.68 -19.09
N ALA A 17 -26.05 11.80 -19.94
CA ALA A 17 -25.88 11.83 -21.39
C ALA A 17 -26.81 12.88 -22.00
N LEU A 18 -26.27 13.69 -22.93
CA LEU A 18 -27.06 14.61 -23.73
C LEU A 18 -27.51 13.88 -25.01
N CYS A 19 -28.80 13.93 -25.30
CA CYS A 19 -29.40 13.31 -26.48
C CYS A 19 -30.19 14.36 -27.26
N LEU A 20 -29.98 14.41 -28.58
CA LEU A 20 -30.83 15.20 -29.47
C LEU A 20 -32.08 14.38 -29.80
N THR A 21 -33.25 14.91 -29.47
CA THR A 21 -34.54 14.29 -29.78
C THR A 21 -35.33 15.16 -30.76
N ARG A 22 -36.42 14.63 -31.31
CA ARG A 22 -37.34 15.43 -32.15
C ARG A 22 -37.94 16.63 -31.42
N GLY A 23 -38.02 16.59 -30.09
CA GLY A 23 -38.48 17.69 -29.23
C GLY A 23 -37.37 18.64 -28.78
N GLY A 24 -36.15 18.48 -29.28
CA GLY A 24 -34.98 19.26 -28.89
C GLY A 24 -33.99 18.49 -28.01
N PRO A 25 -32.93 19.18 -27.54
CA PRO A 25 -31.92 18.58 -26.66
C PRO A 25 -32.53 18.11 -25.33
N THR A 26 -32.24 16.88 -24.94
CA THR A 26 -32.71 16.27 -23.69
C THR A 26 -31.53 15.69 -22.94
N ILE A 27 -31.52 15.77 -21.61
CA ILE A 27 -30.50 15.15 -20.77
C ILE A 27 -31.10 13.91 -20.10
N ASN A 28 -30.44 12.77 -20.29
CA ASN A 28 -30.72 11.53 -19.57
C ASN A 28 -29.81 11.46 -18.33
N VAL A 29 -30.41 11.48 -17.14
CA VAL A 29 -29.70 11.39 -15.86
C VAL A 29 -30.17 10.16 -15.10
N ASN A 30 -29.25 9.26 -14.77
CA ASN A 30 -29.53 8.08 -13.95
C ASN A 30 -28.63 8.07 -12.71
N LEU A 31 -29.22 7.80 -11.55
CA LEU A 31 -28.46 7.56 -10.31
C LEU A 31 -27.69 6.24 -10.45
N THR A 32 -26.41 6.26 -10.11
CA THR A 32 -25.54 5.07 -10.14
C THR A 32 -24.82 4.90 -8.81
N PHE A 33 -24.45 3.66 -8.49
CA PHE A 33 -23.65 3.34 -7.32
C PHE A 33 -22.43 2.53 -7.76
N THR A 34 -21.26 2.85 -7.22
CA THR A 34 -20.00 2.16 -7.52
C THR A 34 -19.25 1.81 -6.24
N CYS A 35 -18.65 0.62 -6.22
CA CYS A 35 -17.81 0.17 -5.12
C CYS A 35 -16.37 0.69 -5.31
N PHE A 36 -15.78 1.23 -4.25
CA PHE A 36 -14.40 1.73 -4.23
C PHE A 36 -13.66 1.20 -3.00
N TYR A 37 -12.33 1.18 -3.03
CA TYR A 37 -11.52 0.83 -1.86
C TYR A 37 -11.40 2.01 -0.89
N GLN A 38 -11.61 1.73 0.38
CA GLN A 38 -11.48 2.73 1.44
C GLN A 38 -10.02 3.21 1.54
N PRO A 39 -9.79 4.48 1.89
CA PRO A 39 -8.44 5.03 2.07
C PRO A 39 -7.84 4.61 3.42
N LEU A 40 -7.77 3.30 3.69
CA LEU A 40 -7.23 2.73 4.91
C LEU A 40 -5.71 2.53 4.81
N ASN A 41 -5.04 2.51 5.97
CA ASN A 41 -3.69 1.94 6.07
C ASN A 41 -3.74 0.49 5.55
N PHE A 42 -2.67 0.03 4.91
CA PHE A 42 -2.60 -1.35 4.45
C PHE A 42 -2.76 -2.37 5.58
N VAL A 43 -2.28 -2.07 6.80
CA VAL A 43 -2.50 -2.93 7.98
C VAL A 43 -3.99 -3.07 8.29
N ASP A 44 -4.71 -1.94 8.42
CA ASP A 44 -6.15 -1.95 8.69
C ASP A 44 -6.94 -2.61 7.56
N PHE A 45 -6.53 -2.36 6.31
CA PHE A 45 -7.10 -2.99 5.13
C PHE A 45 -6.92 -4.51 5.17
N ALA A 46 -5.72 -5.00 5.49
CA ALA A 46 -5.44 -6.42 5.61
C ALA A 46 -6.23 -7.05 6.77
N CYS A 47 -6.32 -6.39 7.93
CA CYS A 47 -7.13 -6.88 9.05
C CYS A 47 -8.61 -7.00 8.68
N GLN A 48 -9.18 -5.99 8.03
CA GLN A 48 -10.59 -6.02 7.60
C GLN A 48 -10.83 -7.11 6.55
N TYR A 49 -9.91 -7.27 5.60
CA TYR A 49 -10.08 -8.21 4.50
C TYR A 49 -9.90 -9.68 4.94
N LEU A 50 -8.93 -9.95 5.82
CA LEU A 50 -8.69 -11.28 6.40
C LEU A 50 -9.64 -11.61 7.55
N ARG A 51 -10.34 -10.60 8.09
CA ARG A 51 -11.16 -10.69 9.32
C ARG A 51 -10.38 -11.24 10.51
N GLN A 52 -9.10 -10.88 10.58
CA GLN A 52 -8.15 -11.33 11.59
C GLN A 52 -7.28 -10.14 12.02
N ASP A 53 -6.87 -10.12 13.29
CA ASP A 53 -5.97 -9.10 13.80
C ASP A 53 -4.51 -9.53 13.60
N ILE A 54 -3.90 -9.04 12.52
CA ILE A 54 -2.51 -9.35 12.17
C ILE A 54 -1.49 -8.49 12.95
N THR A 55 -1.93 -7.53 13.77
CA THR A 55 -1.01 -6.57 14.44
C THR A 55 -0.01 -7.24 15.38
N ARG A 56 -0.32 -8.45 15.85
CA ARG A 56 0.54 -9.25 16.74
C ARG A 56 1.64 -10.02 15.99
N GLY A 57 1.55 -10.12 14.68
CA GLY A 57 2.40 -10.95 13.84
C GLY A 57 1.59 -11.70 12.80
N VAL A 58 2.27 -12.24 11.79
CA VAL A 58 1.66 -12.99 10.68
C VAL A 58 2.29 -14.38 10.65
N ASN A 59 1.46 -15.42 10.70
CA ASN A 59 1.92 -16.81 10.55
C ASN A 59 2.14 -17.16 9.07
N GLU A 60 2.86 -18.25 8.78
CA GLU A 60 3.17 -18.63 7.39
C GLU A 60 1.92 -18.85 6.51
N ALA A 61 0.87 -19.47 7.05
CA ALA A 61 -0.39 -19.67 6.33
C ALA A 61 -1.11 -18.35 6.02
N GLU A 62 -1.08 -17.40 6.96
CA GLU A 62 -1.65 -16.06 6.78
C GLU A 62 -0.84 -15.27 5.75
N LEU A 63 0.50 -15.39 5.80
CA LEU A 63 1.41 -14.77 4.83
C LEU A 63 1.16 -15.29 3.41
N GLU A 64 0.99 -16.60 3.24
CA GLU A 64 0.69 -17.20 1.95
C GLU A 64 -0.67 -16.75 1.41
N GLY A 65 -1.68 -16.68 2.28
CA GLY A 65 -3.00 -16.12 1.97
C GLY A 65 -2.91 -14.67 1.53
N MET A 66 -2.22 -13.83 2.29
CA MET A 66 -1.94 -12.43 1.96
C MET A 66 -1.22 -12.30 0.63
N GLN A 67 -0.23 -13.14 0.35
CA GLN A 67 0.57 -13.06 -0.85
C GLN A 67 -0.22 -13.44 -2.10
N LYS A 68 -1.14 -14.40 -2.01
CA LYS A 68 -2.08 -14.73 -3.08
C LYS A 68 -3.10 -13.63 -3.30
N LEU A 69 -3.70 -13.12 -2.22
CA LEU A 69 -4.77 -12.12 -2.27
C LEU A 69 -4.28 -10.74 -2.70
N PHE A 70 -3.08 -10.35 -2.25
CA PHE A 70 -2.59 -8.99 -2.40
C PHE A 70 -1.61 -8.77 -3.55
N LYS A 71 -1.37 -9.81 -4.36
CA LYS A 71 -0.45 -9.75 -5.49
C LYS A 71 -0.84 -8.68 -6.51
N ASN A 72 0.13 -7.89 -6.96
CA ASN A 72 0.04 -6.86 -7.99
C ASN A 72 -0.95 -5.71 -7.69
N ILE A 73 -1.33 -5.52 -6.44
CA ILE A 73 -2.17 -4.39 -6.02
C ILE A 73 -1.39 -3.08 -6.15
N PRO A 74 -1.99 -2.02 -6.70
CA PRO A 74 -1.44 -0.68 -6.61
C PRO A 74 -1.51 -0.16 -5.17
N ILE A 75 -0.37 0.25 -4.64
CA ILE A 75 -0.20 0.84 -3.31
C ILE A 75 0.45 2.21 -3.45
N LYS A 76 0.31 3.05 -2.44
CA LYS A 76 1.00 4.34 -2.34
C LYS A 76 1.70 4.47 -1.00
N THR A 77 2.83 5.16 -0.97
CA THR A 77 3.54 5.48 0.27
C THR A 77 2.86 6.61 1.03
N THR A 78 2.96 6.57 2.36
CA THR A 78 2.43 7.61 3.26
C THR A 78 3.49 8.25 4.17
N HIS A 79 4.70 7.68 4.23
CA HIS A 79 5.78 8.20 5.07
C HIS A 79 6.49 9.42 4.46
N ALA A 80 6.48 9.56 3.14
CA ALA A 80 7.11 10.68 2.42
C ALA A 80 6.11 11.82 2.17
N GLY A 81 6.60 13.06 2.12
CA GLY A 81 5.76 14.24 1.83
C GLY A 81 5.09 14.22 0.46
N ARG A 82 5.58 13.39 -0.48
CA ARG A 82 4.94 13.12 -1.77
C ARG A 82 4.58 11.63 -1.86
N PRO A 83 3.30 11.28 -2.12
CA PRO A 83 2.91 9.88 -2.25
C PRO A 83 3.45 9.31 -3.56
N ILE A 84 4.29 8.29 -3.45
CA ILE A 84 4.81 7.53 -4.60
C ILE A 84 3.97 6.27 -4.74
N GLN A 85 3.60 5.94 -5.97
CA GLN A 85 2.81 4.75 -6.27
C GLN A 85 3.72 3.58 -6.61
N TYR A 86 3.36 2.40 -6.12
CA TYR A 86 4.04 1.14 -6.34
C TYR A 86 3.05 0.00 -6.60
N ARG A 87 3.56 -1.16 -7.04
CA ARG A 87 2.80 -2.40 -7.04
C ARG A 87 3.36 -3.39 -6.03
N LEU A 88 2.49 -3.96 -5.22
CA LEU A 88 2.84 -5.02 -4.29
C LEU A 88 3.24 -6.28 -5.07
N LYS A 89 4.47 -6.76 -4.90
CA LYS A 89 4.92 -8.02 -5.51
C LYS A 89 4.89 -9.18 -4.53
N LEU A 90 5.58 -9.02 -3.40
CA LEU A 90 5.82 -10.08 -2.43
C LEU A 90 5.82 -9.49 -1.02
N PHE A 91 5.61 -10.36 -0.02
CA PHE A 91 5.90 -10.05 1.37
C PHE A 91 7.26 -10.65 1.75
N GLY A 92 8.07 -9.88 2.47
CA GLY A 92 9.38 -10.28 2.95
C GLY A 92 9.39 -10.54 4.45
N LEU A 93 10.59 -10.51 5.04
CA LEU A 93 10.77 -10.65 6.48
C LEU A 93 10.16 -9.47 7.27
N PRO A 94 9.91 -9.66 8.57
CA PRO A 94 9.51 -8.58 9.48
C PRO A 94 10.45 -7.37 9.44
N ALA A 95 9.91 -6.16 9.61
CA ALA A 95 10.69 -4.92 9.51
C ALA A 95 11.86 -4.81 10.50
N ASN A 96 11.77 -5.47 11.66
CA ASN A 96 12.85 -5.56 12.65
C ASN A 96 13.97 -6.55 12.28
N ARG A 97 13.74 -7.48 11.35
CA ARG A 97 14.71 -8.50 10.93
C ARG A 97 15.23 -8.27 9.52
N LEU A 98 14.44 -7.63 8.68
CA LEU A 98 14.81 -7.35 7.30
C LEU A 98 15.88 -6.26 7.27
N THR A 99 17.09 -6.64 6.86
CA THR A 99 18.22 -5.73 6.68
C THR A 99 18.41 -5.37 5.21
N PHE A 100 18.96 -4.19 4.96
CA PHE A 100 19.39 -3.78 3.64
C PHE A 100 20.65 -2.92 3.74
N ASP A 101 21.42 -2.92 2.65
CA ASP A 101 22.65 -2.13 2.54
C ASP A 101 22.31 -0.66 2.27
N LEU A 102 22.54 0.19 3.26
CA LEU A 102 22.39 1.64 3.12
C LEU A 102 23.65 2.20 2.45
N ARG A 103 23.55 2.46 1.14
CA ARG A 103 24.60 3.21 0.42
C ARG A 103 24.45 4.67 0.80
N SER A 104 25.46 5.22 1.48
CA SER A 104 25.57 6.67 1.70
C SER A 104 25.58 7.37 0.35
N ARG A 105 24.81 8.45 0.20
CA ARG A 105 24.87 9.33 -0.98
C ARG A 105 26.07 10.28 -0.91
N ASP A 106 26.69 10.39 0.26
CA ASP A 106 27.91 11.18 0.46
C ASP A 106 29.14 10.37 0.06
N ASP A 107 29.35 10.23 -1.25
CA ASP A 107 30.65 9.85 -1.81
C ASP A 107 31.53 11.11 -1.87
N SER A 108 32.10 11.46 -0.72
CA SER A 108 33.43 12.06 -0.70
C SER A 108 34.25 11.46 0.44
N ALA A 109 35.11 10.51 0.06
CA ALA A 109 36.36 10.18 0.76
C ALA A 109 36.29 9.44 2.11
N SER A 110 35.46 8.41 2.26
CA SER A 110 35.81 7.34 3.20
C SER A 110 35.21 6.00 2.82
N ALA A 111 36.07 4.99 2.65
CA ALA A 111 35.77 3.59 2.42
C ALA A 111 35.01 2.96 3.60
N SER A 112 33.76 3.38 3.80
CA SER A 112 32.89 2.82 4.81
C SER A 112 32.07 1.72 4.15
N LEU A 113 32.29 0.46 4.58
CA LEU A 113 31.48 -0.69 4.17
C LEU A 113 29.98 -0.37 4.18
N PRO A 114 29.17 -0.98 3.29
CA PRO A 114 27.73 -0.82 3.30
C PRO A 114 27.21 -1.09 4.71
N LYS A 115 26.62 -0.07 5.34
CA LYS A 115 26.07 -0.20 6.69
C LYS A 115 24.76 -0.97 6.57
N GLN A 116 24.79 -2.23 6.98
CA GLN A 116 23.57 -3.01 7.14
C GLN A 116 22.74 -2.39 8.25
N ILE A 117 21.51 -2.02 7.92
CA ILE A 117 20.54 -1.48 8.86
C ILE A 117 19.21 -2.18 8.63
N THR A 118 18.45 -2.39 9.71
CA THR A 118 17.10 -2.94 9.60
C THR A 118 16.14 -1.89 9.03
N VAL A 119 15.07 -2.34 8.36
CA VAL A 119 14.02 -1.43 7.89
C VAL A 119 13.43 -0.63 9.07
N ALA A 120 13.18 -1.27 10.21
CA ALA A 120 12.67 -0.59 11.40
C ALA A 120 13.60 0.53 11.89
N GLU A 121 14.92 0.28 11.97
CA GLU A 121 15.89 1.31 12.37
C GLU A 121 16.00 2.44 11.36
N TYR A 122 15.96 2.13 10.06
CA TYR A 122 15.99 3.14 9.02
C TYR A 122 14.79 4.11 9.12
N PHE A 123 13.58 3.56 9.32
CA PHE A 123 12.38 4.36 9.46
C PHE A 123 12.35 5.16 10.76
N ALA A 124 12.85 4.59 11.86
CA ALA A 124 12.99 5.32 13.12
C ALA A 124 13.95 6.52 13.02
N LYS A 125 15.02 6.41 12.22
CA LYS A 125 16.02 7.48 12.05
C LYS A 125 15.61 8.56 11.05
N ASN A 126 15.03 8.17 9.91
CA ASN A 126 14.74 9.10 8.81
C ASN A 126 13.29 9.60 8.79
N TYR A 127 12.39 8.89 9.47
CA TYR A 127 10.95 9.17 9.46
C TYR A 127 10.36 9.09 10.87
N LYS A 128 9.49 8.10 11.12
CA LYS A 128 8.84 7.83 12.40
C LYS A 128 9.09 6.39 12.80
N ALA A 129 9.18 6.15 14.10
CA ALA A 129 9.29 4.80 14.65
C ALA A 129 8.04 3.97 14.30
N LEU A 130 8.27 2.72 13.88
CA LEU A 130 7.19 1.83 13.47
C LEU A 130 6.40 1.34 14.69
N LYS A 131 5.07 1.28 14.58
CA LYS A 131 4.20 0.71 15.63
C LYS A 131 4.21 -0.82 15.61
N TYR A 132 4.29 -1.39 14.41
CA TYR A 132 4.22 -2.84 14.21
C TYR A 132 5.48 -3.37 13.50
N PRO A 133 6.66 -3.32 14.13
CA PRO A 133 7.91 -3.76 13.51
C PRO A 133 7.98 -5.28 13.27
N ASN A 134 7.09 -6.06 13.89
CA ASN A 134 6.96 -7.50 13.70
C ASN A 134 6.20 -7.89 12.42
N LEU A 135 5.53 -6.92 11.77
CA LEU A 135 4.84 -7.18 10.51
C LEU A 135 5.82 -7.32 9.35
N PRO A 136 5.50 -8.16 8.34
CA PRO A 136 6.33 -8.34 7.17
C PRO A 136 6.43 -7.03 6.37
N CYS A 137 7.59 -6.81 5.74
CA CYS A 137 7.75 -5.74 4.76
C CYS A 137 7.16 -6.13 3.41
N ILE A 138 6.78 -5.14 2.63
CA ILE A 138 6.28 -5.28 1.27
C ILE A 138 7.41 -5.02 0.29
N ASP A 139 7.61 -5.92 -0.67
CA ASP A 139 8.43 -5.67 -1.85
C ASP A 139 7.62 -4.84 -2.85
N ALA A 140 7.97 -3.56 -2.94
CA ALA A 140 7.31 -2.55 -3.76
C ALA A 140 8.19 -2.17 -4.95
N ARG A 141 8.23 -3.01 -5.99
CA ARG A 141 9.01 -2.72 -7.22
C ARG A 141 8.24 -1.82 -8.17
N ASN A 142 8.94 -0.87 -8.79
CA ASN A 142 8.43 -0.04 -9.87
C ASN A 142 9.05 -0.45 -11.21
N GLY A 143 8.22 -0.84 -12.17
CA GLY A 143 8.67 -1.16 -13.53
C GLY A 143 9.65 -2.33 -13.60
N GLU A 144 10.70 -2.18 -14.41
CA GLU A 144 11.78 -3.16 -14.62
C GLU A 144 12.92 -3.04 -13.58
N GLU A 145 12.74 -2.27 -12.50
CA GLU A 145 13.74 -2.26 -11.43
C GLU A 145 13.83 -3.63 -10.76
N GLU A 146 14.96 -4.31 -10.99
CA GLU A 146 15.33 -5.57 -10.32
C GLU A 146 15.43 -5.40 -8.80
N ARG A 147 15.76 -4.19 -8.32
CA ARG A 147 16.04 -3.94 -6.92
C ARG A 147 14.74 -3.83 -6.11
N ALA A 148 14.55 -4.77 -5.19
CA ALA A 148 13.46 -4.74 -4.23
C ALA A 148 13.50 -3.45 -3.39
N GLN A 149 12.37 -2.74 -3.32
CA GLN A 149 12.19 -1.63 -2.39
C GLN A 149 11.30 -2.11 -1.25
N TRP A 150 11.89 -2.24 -0.07
CA TRP A 150 11.20 -2.78 1.10
C TRP A 150 10.46 -1.67 1.86
N LEU A 151 9.15 -1.79 1.94
CA LEU A 151 8.29 -0.84 2.63
C LEU A 151 7.57 -1.53 3.80
N PRO A 152 7.63 -1.00 5.03
CA PRO A 152 6.78 -1.47 6.12
C PRO A 152 5.31 -1.35 5.76
N MET A 153 4.51 -2.38 6.07
CA MET A 153 3.06 -2.39 5.79
C MET A 153 2.34 -1.15 6.33
N GLU A 154 2.75 -0.63 7.49
CA GLU A 154 2.12 0.54 8.10
C GLU A 154 2.41 1.87 7.39
N THR A 155 3.36 1.89 6.45
CA THR A 155 3.76 3.10 5.71
C THR A 155 3.22 3.14 4.28
N VAL A 156 2.29 2.24 3.98
CA VAL A 156 1.62 2.16 2.67
C VAL A 156 0.09 2.15 2.83
N GLN A 157 -0.59 2.59 1.77
CA GLN A 157 -2.04 2.54 1.65
C GLN A 157 -2.39 1.91 0.31
N ARG A 158 -3.52 1.19 0.25
CA ARG A 158 -4.04 0.73 -1.02
C ARG A 158 -4.50 1.92 -1.88
N LEU A 159 -4.11 1.93 -3.15
CA LEU A 159 -4.59 2.90 -4.13
C LEU A 159 -6.06 2.58 -4.51
N ARG A 160 -6.85 3.62 -4.75
CA ARG A 160 -8.26 3.53 -5.12
C ARG A 160 -8.46 2.88 -6.48
#